data_AF-A0A173TX57-F1
#
_entry.id   AF-A0A173TX57-F1
#
_cell.length_a   1.000
_cell.length_b   1.000
_cell.length_c   1.000
_cell.angle_alpha   90.00
_cell.angle_beta   90.00
_cell.angle_gamma   90.00
#
_symmetry.space_group_name_H-M   'P 1'
#
loop_
_entity.id
_entity.type
_entity.pdbx_description
1 polymer ?
#
loop_
_entity_poly.entity_id
_entity_poly.type
_entity_poly.pdbx_seq_one_letter_code
_entity_poly.pdbx_strand_id
1 'polypeptide(L)'
;MNCAKSVKMIVILGCIVVNLVGCGMNDTTASSMSTVVSSQDTSSSSCNSEEKNDLQDFSQTLVDSTSVFLDQDQYTVFEKAQKIDYALWGQSSNLKGLNFKIEDAPTFVPMTQNAPTYVKLNGHDYEVYQNSYKEFEEYMKSIFTNDFLSQDSIEKKFVNYNGKLAVCDDYDLAQIPYFTGYVGEYYPDDFCSVRYYLKNKTEAQVNFVMIAYYNPNETYEEHDEYSYDDMNKVEYEMQLVKVGDVWRVNKYHSPELG
;
A
#
# COMPACT_ATOMS: atom_id res chain seq x y z
N MET A 1 -44.94 25.01 -4.65
CA MET A 1 -44.17 26.02 -5.40
C MET A 1 -42.69 25.78 -5.15
N ASN A 2 -41.96 25.41 -6.21
CA ASN A 2 -40.51 25.55 -6.50
C ASN A 2 -39.49 24.97 -5.49
N CYS A 3 -38.41 24.28 -5.87
CA CYS A 3 -37.84 23.96 -7.18
C CYS A 3 -36.80 22.85 -6.98
N ALA A 4 -36.94 21.72 -7.68
CA ALA A 4 -35.87 20.73 -7.80
C ALA A 4 -34.89 21.20 -8.90
N LYS A 5 -33.61 21.39 -8.56
CA LYS A 5 -32.56 21.67 -9.53
C LYS A 5 -32.09 20.34 -10.15
N SER A 6 -32.46 20.12 -11.41
CA SER A 6 -31.91 19.06 -12.25
C SER A 6 -30.51 19.46 -12.71
N VAL A 7 -29.49 18.71 -12.33
CA VAL A 7 -28.13 18.83 -12.89
C VAL A 7 -28.06 17.92 -14.12
N LYS A 8 -27.88 18.50 -15.31
CA LYS A 8 -27.60 17.75 -16.54
C LYS A 8 -26.11 17.43 -16.59
N MET A 9 -25.77 16.15 -16.53
CA MET A 9 -24.40 15.68 -16.77
C MET A 9 -24.16 15.68 -18.29
N ILE A 10 -23.18 16.47 -18.74
CA ILE A 10 -22.69 16.47 -20.12
C ILE A 10 -21.49 15.50 -20.15
N VAL A 11 -21.65 14.37 -20.85
CA VAL A 11 -20.55 13.46 -21.16
C VAL A 11 -19.90 13.93 -22.44
N ILE A 12 -18.66 14.42 -22.36
CA ILE A 12 -17.82 14.71 -23.54
C ILE A 12 -17.04 13.44 -23.84
N LEU A 13 -17.52 12.68 -24.83
CA LEU A 13 -16.85 11.50 -25.37
C LEU A 13 -15.76 11.97 -26.34
N GLY A 14 -14.51 12.02 -25.87
CA GLY A 14 -13.35 12.35 -26.69
C GLY A 14 -12.90 11.15 -27.52
N CYS A 15 -13.11 11.22 -28.83
CA CYS A 15 -12.56 10.30 -29.82
C CYS A 15 -11.04 10.43 -29.90
N ILE A 16 -10.30 9.31 -29.80
CA ILE A 16 -8.96 9.20 -30.39
C ILE A 16 -8.88 7.97 -31.29
N VAL A 17 -8.28 8.24 -32.44
CA VAL A 17 -8.21 7.53 -33.72
C VAL A 17 -7.49 6.18 -33.62
N VAL A 18 -8.13 5.13 -34.14
CA VAL A 18 -7.48 3.86 -34.49
C VAL A 18 -6.92 4.00 -35.90
N ASN A 19 -5.59 4.00 -36.05
CA ASN A 19 -4.96 3.85 -37.35
C ASN A 19 -5.00 2.37 -37.75
N LEU A 20 -5.95 2.05 -38.61
CA LEU A 20 -6.04 0.78 -39.33
C LEU A 20 -5.15 0.86 -40.57
N VAL A 21 -3.95 0.27 -40.55
CA VAL A 21 -3.14 0.10 -41.77
C VAL A 21 -3.52 -1.24 -42.38
N GLY A 22 -4.27 -1.16 -43.48
CA GLY A 22 -4.74 -2.29 -44.26
C GLY A 22 -3.65 -2.97 -45.08
N CYS A 23 -3.88 -4.27 -45.31
CA CYS A 23 -3.14 -5.12 -46.22
C CYS A 23 -3.10 -4.55 -47.65
N GLY A 24 -1.90 -4.53 -48.24
CA GLY A 24 -1.70 -4.39 -49.68
C GLY A 24 -1.13 -5.68 -50.24
N MET A 25 -1.96 -6.46 -50.92
CA MET A 25 -1.55 -7.50 -51.86
C MET A 25 -0.90 -6.84 -53.08
N ASN A 26 0.20 -7.41 -53.58
CA ASN A 26 0.63 -7.26 -54.96
C ASN A 26 1.30 -8.57 -55.41
N ASP A 27 0.61 -9.29 -56.30
CA ASP A 27 1.17 -10.35 -57.13
C ASP A 27 2.08 -9.74 -58.19
N THR A 28 3.27 -10.32 -58.41
CA THR A 28 3.91 -10.37 -59.74
C THR A 28 4.84 -11.58 -59.83
N THR A 29 4.54 -12.42 -60.80
CA THR A 29 5.23 -13.61 -61.29
C THR A 29 6.66 -13.38 -61.80
N ALA A 30 7.59 -14.32 -61.55
CA ALA A 30 8.62 -14.74 -62.51
C ALA A 30 9.24 -16.12 -62.15
N SER A 31 8.88 -17.12 -62.96
CA SER A 31 9.59 -18.34 -63.39
C SER A 31 11.03 -18.60 -62.89
N SER A 32 11.31 -19.82 -62.39
CA SER A 32 11.93 -20.90 -63.21
C SER A 32 12.29 -22.19 -62.43
N MET A 33 11.82 -23.31 -63.00
CA MET A 33 12.38 -24.68 -63.12
C MET A 33 12.97 -25.49 -61.94
N SER A 34 12.47 -26.73 -61.93
CA SER A 34 12.69 -27.90 -61.08
C SER A 34 14.11 -28.47 -60.99
N THR A 35 14.39 -29.17 -59.87
CA THR A 35 14.83 -30.58 -59.85
C THR A 35 14.41 -31.28 -58.55
N VAL A 36 14.03 -32.54 -58.69
CA VAL A 36 13.61 -33.49 -57.64
C VAL A 36 14.83 -34.31 -57.21
N VAL A 37 15.12 -34.47 -55.90
CA VAL A 37 15.69 -35.70 -55.30
C VAL A 37 15.29 -35.80 -53.81
N SER A 38 15.04 -37.05 -53.42
CA SER A 38 14.47 -37.65 -52.21
C SER A 38 15.30 -37.57 -50.90
N SER A 39 14.56 -37.53 -49.78
CA SER A 39 14.79 -38.07 -48.42
C SER A 39 16.03 -37.70 -47.60
N GLN A 40 15.80 -37.11 -46.41
CA GLN A 40 16.34 -37.60 -45.13
C GLN A 40 15.70 -36.90 -43.92
N ASP A 41 15.20 -37.72 -43.00
CA ASP A 41 14.76 -37.33 -41.65
C ASP A 41 15.89 -36.64 -40.88
N THR A 42 15.60 -35.46 -40.32
CA THR A 42 16.27 -34.98 -39.11
C THR A 42 15.27 -34.24 -38.24
N SER A 43 15.13 -34.77 -37.03
CA SER A 43 14.37 -34.24 -35.91
C SER A 43 14.82 -32.84 -35.53
N SER A 44 13.86 -31.91 -35.45
CA SER A 44 13.98 -30.73 -34.59
C SER A 44 12.58 -30.33 -34.12
N SER A 45 12.08 -31.02 -33.09
CA SER A 45 11.01 -30.47 -32.28
C SER A 45 11.59 -29.25 -31.57
N SER A 46 11.28 -28.07 -32.09
CA SER A 46 11.49 -26.80 -31.39
C SER A 46 10.62 -26.81 -30.14
N CYS A 47 11.17 -27.30 -29.03
CA CYS A 47 10.64 -27.03 -27.71
C CYS A 47 10.88 -25.55 -27.42
N ASN A 48 9.99 -24.69 -27.90
CA ASN A 48 9.76 -23.42 -27.25
C ASN A 48 9.05 -23.75 -25.94
N SER A 49 9.84 -24.05 -24.90
CA SER A 49 9.35 -23.89 -23.54
C SER A 49 9.16 -22.40 -23.34
N GLU A 50 7.97 -21.90 -23.67
CA GLU A 50 7.44 -20.73 -23.02
C GLU A 50 7.58 -20.98 -21.53
N GLU A 51 8.50 -20.25 -20.90
CA GLU A 51 8.60 -20.15 -19.46
C GLU A 51 7.32 -19.44 -19.01
N LYS A 52 6.24 -20.22 -18.88
CA LYS A 52 5.06 -19.80 -18.16
C LYS A 52 5.55 -19.52 -16.75
N ASN A 53 5.68 -18.23 -16.42
CA ASN A 53 5.59 -17.80 -15.05
C ASN A 53 4.26 -18.34 -14.51
N ASP A 54 4.34 -19.43 -13.75
CA ASP A 54 3.25 -19.99 -12.95
C ASP A 54 2.92 -19.02 -11.79
N LEU A 55 2.58 -17.78 -12.13
CA LEU A 55 1.74 -16.96 -11.27
C LEU A 55 0.40 -17.69 -11.24
N GLN A 56 0.22 -18.55 -10.23
CA GLN A 56 -1.11 -19.00 -9.84
C GLN A 56 -2.01 -17.76 -9.80
N ASP A 57 -3.18 -17.87 -10.41
CA ASP A 57 -4.17 -16.79 -10.44
C ASP A 57 -4.73 -16.61 -9.02
N PHE A 58 -3.97 -15.89 -8.19
CA PHE A 58 -4.36 -15.51 -6.83
C PHE A 58 -5.39 -14.37 -6.82
N SER A 59 -5.77 -13.86 -8.00
CA SER A 59 -6.80 -12.84 -8.05
C SER A 59 -8.11 -13.42 -7.51
N GLN A 60 -8.67 -12.77 -6.49
CA GLN A 60 -9.88 -13.19 -5.74
C GLN A 60 -9.78 -14.38 -4.76
N THR A 61 -8.62 -15.01 -4.56
CA THR A 61 -8.48 -15.97 -3.44
C THR A 61 -8.14 -15.23 -2.14
N LEU A 62 -9.00 -15.37 -1.13
CA LEU A 62 -8.74 -14.83 0.21
C LEU A 62 -7.67 -15.67 0.92
N VAL A 63 -6.69 -14.99 1.52
CA VAL A 63 -5.60 -15.59 2.28
C VAL A 63 -5.42 -14.88 3.62
N ASP A 64 -4.96 -15.62 4.63
CA ASP A 64 -4.72 -15.07 5.97
C ASP A 64 -3.37 -14.34 6.07
N SER A 65 -2.47 -14.56 5.11
CA SER A 65 -1.14 -13.93 5.07
C SER A 65 -0.77 -13.46 3.67
N THR A 66 -0.19 -12.27 3.59
CA THR A 66 0.34 -11.71 2.35
C THR A 66 1.57 -12.45 1.84
N SER A 67 2.25 -13.26 2.67
CA SER A 67 3.40 -14.09 2.26
C SER A 67 3.05 -15.13 1.18
N VAL A 68 1.75 -15.39 0.96
CA VAL A 68 1.28 -16.26 -0.12
C VAL A 68 1.51 -15.65 -1.50
N PHE A 69 1.54 -14.31 -1.62
CA PHE A 69 1.69 -13.61 -2.90
C PHE A 69 2.76 -12.50 -2.92
N LEU A 70 3.28 -12.09 -1.77
CA LEU A 70 4.43 -11.19 -1.66
C LEU A 70 5.72 -11.99 -1.62
N ASP A 71 6.74 -11.53 -2.35
CA ASP A 71 8.11 -12.04 -2.16
C ASP A 71 8.72 -11.46 -0.87
N GLN A 72 9.94 -11.91 -0.53
CA GLN A 72 10.57 -11.55 0.73
C GLN A 72 10.77 -10.04 0.89
N ASP A 73 11.17 -9.33 -0.16
CA ASP A 73 11.42 -7.88 -0.10
C ASP A 73 10.11 -7.10 0.06
N GLN A 74 9.08 -7.50 -0.71
CA GLN A 74 7.72 -6.95 -0.62
C GLN A 74 7.10 -7.20 0.75
N TYR A 75 7.22 -8.43 1.27
CA TYR A 75 6.69 -8.81 2.58
C TYR A 75 7.39 -8.01 3.68
N THR A 76 8.72 -7.90 3.63
CA THR A 76 9.52 -7.17 4.62
C THR A 76 9.12 -5.70 4.69
N VAL A 77 8.95 -5.02 3.55
CA VAL A 77 8.57 -3.61 3.55
C VAL A 77 7.11 -3.40 4.01
N PHE A 78 6.21 -4.32 3.67
CA PHE A 78 4.83 -4.27 4.13
C PHE A 78 4.71 -4.52 5.63
N GLU A 79 5.43 -5.51 6.16
CA GLU A 79 5.46 -5.83 7.60
C GLU A 79 5.98 -4.63 8.41
N LYS A 80 7.01 -3.93 7.91
CA LYS A 80 7.50 -2.68 8.52
C LYS A 80 6.42 -1.59 8.54
N ALA A 81 5.66 -1.44 7.46
CA ALA A 81 4.55 -0.49 7.40
C ALA A 81 3.43 -0.83 8.41
N GLN A 82 3.17 -2.12 8.65
CA GLN A 82 2.25 -2.54 9.72
C GLN A 82 2.80 -2.25 11.11
N LYS A 83 4.09 -2.47 11.35
CA LYS A 83 4.70 -2.25 12.67
C LYS A 83 4.86 -0.77 13.05
N ILE A 84 4.95 0.13 12.07
CA ILE A 84 5.08 1.58 12.28
C ILE A 84 3.75 2.32 12.41
N ASP A 85 2.64 1.61 12.20
CA ASP A 85 1.26 2.10 12.28
C ASP A 85 1.04 3.11 13.40
N TYR A 86 1.23 2.67 14.64
CA TYR A 86 0.96 3.48 15.82
C TYR A 86 1.86 4.71 15.90
N ALA A 87 3.04 4.68 15.28
CA ALA A 87 3.88 5.86 15.18
C ALA A 87 3.34 6.85 14.15
N LEU A 88 2.84 6.38 13.00
CA LEU A 88 2.25 7.21 11.94
C LEU A 88 0.99 7.94 12.39
N TRP A 89 0.13 7.26 13.15
CA TRP A 89 -1.20 7.79 13.49
C TRP A 89 -1.42 8.03 14.98
N GLY A 90 -0.78 7.25 15.85
CA GLY A 90 -0.92 7.38 17.31
C GLY A 90 -0.04 8.47 17.93
N GLN A 91 0.20 8.37 19.23
CA GLN A 91 0.96 9.35 20.02
C GLN A 91 2.47 9.30 19.70
N SER A 92 3.17 10.42 19.90
CA SER A 92 4.62 10.54 19.75
C SER A 92 5.38 9.45 20.52
N SER A 93 4.88 9.04 21.69
CA SER A 93 5.46 7.95 22.49
C SER A 93 5.64 6.64 21.72
N ASN A 94 4.83 6.39 20.68
CA ASN A 94 4.94 5.20 19.85
C ASN A 94 6.24 5.13 19.04
N LEU A 95 6.88 6.28 18.76
CA LEU A 95 8.22 6.30 18.17
C LEU A 95 9.31 5.78 19.13
N LYS A 96 9.15 5.99 20.44
CA LYS A 96 10.18 5.68 21.45
C LYS A 96 10.47 4.18 21.53
N GLY A 97 9.49 3.36 21.20
CA GLY A 97 9.58 1.90 21.21
C GLY A 97 9.65 1.26 19.83
N LEU A 98 9.81 2.03 18.75
CA LEU A 98 9.74 1.50 17.39
C LEU A 98 10.82 0.46 17.12
N ASN A 99 12.01 0.65 17.68
CA ASN A 99 13.13 -0.29 17.61
C ASN A 99 12.89 -1.64 18.30
N PHE A 100 11.89 -1.75 19.19
CA PHE A 100 11.47 -3.05 19.73
C PHE A 100 10.53 -3.80 18.79
N LYS A 101 9.88 -3.09 17.86
CA LYS A 101 8.98 -3.68 16.85
C LYS A 101 9.70 -3.98 15.55
N ILE A 102 10.63 -3.11 15.15
CA ILE A 102 11.37 -3.19 13.89
C ILE A 102 12.88 -3.14 14.19
N GLU A 103 13.58 -4.23 13.90
CA GLU A 103 14.99 -4.43 14.29
C GLU A 103 15.94 -3.34 13.78
N ASP A 104 15.72 -2.83 12.57
CA ASP A 104 16.56 -1.81 11.94
C ASP A 104 16.02 -0.37 12.10
N ALA A 105 15.02 -0.15 12.97
CA ALA A 105 14.52 1.19 13.25
C ALA A 105 15.52 2.01 14.09
N PRO A 106 15.67 3.32 13.82
CA PRO A 106 16.37 4.22 14.72
C PRO A 106 15.75 4.22 16.12
N THR A 107 16.59 4.43 17.13
CA THR A 107 16.10 4.69 18.49
C THR A 107 15.71 6.17 18.57
N PHE A 108 14.42 6.45 18.58
CA PHE A 108 13.91 7.81 18.70
C PHE A 108 13.86 8.23 20.16
N VAL A 109 14.68 9.22 20.53
CA VAL A 109 14.83 9.66 21.92
C VAL A 109 14.23 11.07 22.07
N PRO A 110 13.21 11.27 22.92
CA PRO A 110 12.70 12.60 23.20
C PRO A 110 13.77 13.45 23.89
N MET A 111 13.72 14.76 23.70
CA MET A 111 14.59 15.67 24.46
C MET A 111 14.23 15.61 25.94
N THR A 112 15.23 15.42 26.80
CA THR A 112 15.07 15.41 28.25
C THR A 112 15.99 16.47 28.89
N GLN A 113 15.37 17.50 29.48
CA GLN A 113 16.02 18.62 30.19
C GLN A 113 16.97 19.52 29.34
N ASN A 114 17.11 20.80 29.73
CA ASN A 114 17.98 21.82 29.13
C ASN A 114 17.71 22.25 27.67
N ALA A 115 16.58 21.84 27.09
CA ALA A 115 16.06 22.28 25.79
C ALA A 115 14.52 22.26 25.84
N PRO A 116 13.82 22.98 24.95
CA PRO A 116 12.37 22.84 24.87
C PRO A 116 12.03 21.39 24.52
N THR A 117 11.41 20.69 25.47
CA THR A 117 10.89 19.34 25.26
C THR A 117 9.64 19.36 24.39
N TYR A 118 8.94 20.49 24.41
CA TYR A 118 7.80 20.80 23.54
C TYR A 118 7.98 22.16 22.88
N VAL A 119 7.46 22.29 21.66
CA VAL A 119 7.41 23.56 20.92
C VAL A 119 6.02 23.78 20.36
N LYS A 120 5.55 25.03 20.42
CA LYS A 120 4.26 25.42 19.85
C LYS A 120 4.44 25.90 18.41
N LEU A 121 3.86 25.17 17.45
CA LEU A 121 3.88 25.53 16.03
C LEU A 121 2.44 25.53 15.52
N ASN A 122 2.02 26.61 14.86
CA ASN A 122 0.66 26.76 14.32
C ASN A 122 -0.48 26.50 15.32
N GLY A 123 -0.24 26.73 16.61
CA GLY A 123 -1.22 26.52 17.68
C GLY A 123 -1.16 25.15 18.35
N HIS A 124 -0.41 24.20 17.79
CA HIS A 124 -0.27 22.83 18.28
C HIS A 124 1.03 22.62 19.04
N ASP A 125 1.00 21.72 20.02
CA ASP A 125 2.19 21.32 20.78
C ASP A 125 2.89 20.13 20.11
N TYR A 126 4.21 20.22 19.95
CA TYR A 126 5.05 19.20 19.33
C TYR A 126 6.12 18.71 20.31
N GLU A 127 6.20 17.40 20.58
CA GLU A 127 7.32 16.80 21.31
C GLU A 127 8.58 16.80 20.43
N VAL A 128 9.68 17.33 20.96
CA VAL A 128 10.95 17.43 20.21
C VAL A 128 11.86 16.26 20.54
N TYR A 129 12.49 15.69 19.52
CA TYR A 129 13.41 14.56 19.62
C TYR A 129 14.87 14.99 19.47
N GLN A 130 15.76 14.20 20.07
CA GLN A 130 17.20 14.34 19.89
C GLN A 130 17.62 14.01 18.46
N ASN A 131 16.89 13.11 17.79
CA ASN A 131 17.10 12.70 16.41
C ASN A 131 16.92 13.88 15.45
N SER A 132 17.64 13.83 14.34
CA SER A 132 17.44 14.82 13.28
C SER A 132 16.17 14.52 12.50
N TYR A 133 15.54 15.56 11.92
CA TYR A 133 14.42 15.33 11.00
C TYR A 133 14.87 14.50 9.79
N LYS A 134 16.11 14.71 9.33
CA LYS A 134 16.70 13.98 8.21
C LYS A 134 16.82 12.48 8.49
N GLU A 135 17.26 12.10 9.68
CA GLU A 135 17.36 10.69 10.11
C GLU A 135 15.99 10.00 10.09
N PHE A 136 14.96 10.67 10.62
CA PHE A 136 13.58 10.20 10.52
C PHE A 136 13.14 10.07 9.06
N GLU A 137 13.34 11.12 8.27
CA GLU A 137 12.92 11.17 6.88
C GLU A 137 13.57 10.06 6.03
N GLU A 138 14.88 9.84 6.19
CA GLU A 138 15.61 8.77 5.51
C GLU A 138 15.08 7.39 5.90
N TYR A 139 14.76 7.18 7.18
CA TYR A 139 14.14 5.94 7.64
C TYR A 139 12.73 5.74 7.07
N MET A 140 11.87 6.77 7.10
CA MET A 140 10.52 6.69 6.54
C MET A 140 10.56 6.45 5.03
N LYS A 141 11.46 7.11 4.30
CA LYS A 141 11.69 6.89 2.86
C LYS A 141 12.30 5.53 2.53
N SER A 142 12.77 4.76 3.53
CA SER A 142 13.17 3.37 3.33
C SER A 142 11.95 2.42 3.26
N ILE A 143 10.81 2.84 3.79
CA ILE A 143 9.57 2.05 3.86
C ILE A 143 8.54 2.58 2.86
N PHE A 144 8.32 3.90 2.84
CA PHE A 144 7.26 4.56 2.08
C PHE A 144 7.78 5.35 0.90
N THR A 145 6.92 5.59 -0.09
CA THR A 145 7.19 6.53 -1.18
C THR A 145 7.12 7.98 -0.72
N ASN A 146 7.72 8.89 -1.48
CA ASN A 146 7.54 10.33 -1.25
C ASN A 146 6.07 10.74 -1.40
N ASP A 147 5.34 10.15 -2.35
CA ASP A 147 3.92 10.43 -2.55
C ASP A 147 3.11 10.09 -1.29
N PHE A 148 3.36 8.93 -0.67
CA PHE A 148 2.72 8.56 0.60
C PHE A 148 3.09 9.53 1.73
N LEU A 149 4.36 9.91 1.85
CA LEU A 149 4.84 10.79 2.93
C LEU A 149 4.41 12.25 2.75
N SER A 150 4.04 12.67 1.54
CA SER A 150 3.54 14.02 1.22
C SER A 150 2.06 14.24 1.59
N GLN A 151 1.42 13.25 2.22
CA GLN A 151 0.07 13.42 2.75
C GLN A 151 0.05 14.50 3.84
N ASP A 152 -0.90 15.41 3.75
CA ASP A 152 -1.05 16.59 4.63
C ASP A 152 -1.03 16.21 6.12
N SER A 153 -1.64 15.08 6.52
CA SER A 153 -1.60 14.60 7.91
C SER A 153 -0.20 14.20 8.37
N ILE A 154 0.60 13.57 7.51
CA ILE A 154 1.97 13.14 7.82
C ILE A 154 2.90 14.34 7.91
N GLU A 155 2.81 15.27 6.95
CA GLU A 155 3.61 16.51 6.95
C GLU A 155 3.30 17.41 8.15
N LYS A 156 2.05 17.41 8.61
CA LYS A 156 1.62 18.14 9.81
C LYS A 156 2.10 17.50 11.10
N LYS A 157 2.07 16.16 11.16
CA LYS A 157 2.44 15.39 12.35
C LYS A 157 3.93 15.42 12.61
N PHE A 158 4.76 15.16 11.59
CA PHE A 158 6.22 15.11 11.71
C PHE A 158 6.84 16.31 11.03
N VAL A 159 7.44 17.21 11.81
CA VAL A 159 7.99 18.46 11.27
C VAL A 159 9.48 18.60 11.57
N ASN A 160 10.15 19.33 10.69
CA ASN A 160 11.53 19.75 10.89
C ASN A 160 11.57 21.02 11.75
N TYR A 161 11.93 20.87 13.02
CA TYR A 161 12.16 21.98 13.94
C TYR A 161 13.66 22.22 14.12
N ASN A 162 14.21 23.21 13.41
CA ASN A 162 15.64 23.56 13.48
C ASN A 162 16.60 22.37 13.26
N GLY A 163 16.26 21.47 12.33
CA GLY A 163 17.01 20.26 12.02
C GLY A 163 16.68 19.06 12.92
N LYS A 164 15.86 19.24 13.97
CA LYS A 164 15.37 18.17 14.84
C LYS A 164 14.00 17.66 14.38
N LEU A 165 13.73 16.41 14.66
CA LEU A 165 12.39 15.85 14.55
C LEU A 165 11.52 16.43 15.66
N ALA A 166 10.35 16.96 15.30
CA ALA A 166 9.30 17.33 16.25
C ALA A 166 7.99 16.68 15.82
N VAL A 167 7.25 16.13 16.79
CA VAL A 167 6.09 15.27 16.53
C VAL A 167 4.88 15.79 17.27
N CYS A 168 3.77 15.98 16.56
CA CYS A 168 2.53 16.48 17.15
C CYS A 168 1.55 15.36 17.48
N ASP A 169 0.95 15.48 18.67
CA ASP A 169 -0.10 14.60 19.17
C ASP A 169 -1.50 15.16 18.92
N ASP A 170 -1.63 16.47 18.66
CA ASP A 170 -2.90 17.19 18.54
C ASP A 170 -3.61 16.96 17.19
N TYR A 171 -2.93 16.41 16.18
CA TYR A 171 -3.60 16.00 14.95
C TYR A 171 -4.40 14.74 15.27
N ASP A 172 -5.63 15.01 15.74
CA ASP A 172 -6.70 14.05 16.00
C ASP A 172 -6.70 12.96 14.93
N LEU A 173 -6.90 11.72 15.37
CA LEU A 173 -6.98 10.57 14.48
C LEU A 173 -8.02 10.82 13.37
N ALA A 174 -9.08 11.57 13.66
CA ALA A 174 -10.12 11.99 12.71
C ALA A 174 -9.63 12.85 11.52
N GLN A 175 -8.45 13.48 11.59
CA GLN A 175 -7.87 14.25 10.47
C GLN A 175 -6.95 13.43 9.58
N ILE A 176 -6.72 12.15 9.92
CA ILE A 176 -5.95 11.23 9.08
C ILE A 176 -6.81 10.92 7.85
N PRO A 177 -6.29 11.08 6.62
CA PRO A 177 -6.94 10.56 5.44
C PRO A 177 -7.30 9.10 5.70
N TYR A 178 -8.59 8.81 5.65
CA TYR A 178 -9.16 7.47 5.78
C TYR A 178 -9.34 6.92 7.20
N PHE A 179 -9.21 7.69 8.30
CA PHE A 179 -9.66 7.21 9.63
C PHE A 179 -11.12 6.72 9.56
N THR A 180 -11.33 5.44 9.83
CA THR A 180 -12.61 4.74 9.81
C THR A 180 -13.07 4.45 11.24
N GLY A 181 -13.25 5.51 12.07
CA GLY A 181 -13.30 5.52 13.56
C GLY A 181 -14.21 4.52 14.29
N TYR A 182 -14.88 3.68 13.54
CA TYR A 182 -15.81 2.66 13.96
C TYR A 182 -15.18 1.28 14.24
N VAL A 183 -13.92 1.02 13.86
CA VAL A 183 -13.29 -0.28 14.14
C VAL A 183 -12.41 -0.23 15.40
N GLY A 184 -11.64 0.85 15.57
CA GLY A 184 -10.67 0.98 16.67
C GLY A 184 -11.23 1.44 18.03
N GLU A 185 -12.31 2.25 18.08
CA GLU A 185 -12.79 2.84 19.34
C GLU A 185 -13.35 1.82 20.34
N TYR A 186 -13.78 0.63 19.88
CA TYR A 186 -14.40 -0.36 20.74
C TYR A 186 -13.56 -1.64 20.94
N TYR A 187 -12.65 -2.01 20.03
CA TYR A 187 -12.02 -3.35 20.04
C TYR A 187 -10.56 -3.37 19.54
N PRO A 188 -9.61 -2.82 20.31
CA PRO A 188 -8.31 -2.39 19.79
C PRO A 188 -7.33 -3.50 19.39
N ASP A 189 -7.36 -4.71 19.98
CA ASP A 189 -6.18 -5.61 19.87
C ASP A 189 -6.48 -7.08 19.49
N ASP A 190 -7.70 -7.60 19.65
CA ASP A 190 -7.98 -9.05 19.48
C ASP A 190 -9.14 -9.40 18.52
N PHE A 191 -9.87 -8.42 17.99
CA PHE A 191 -11.18 -8.64 17.35
C PHE A 191 -11.26 -8.31 15.85
N CYS A 192 -10.25 -7.64 15.29
CA CYS A 192 -10.22 -7.31 13.88
C CYS A 192 -9.41 -8.34 13.10
N SER A 193 -10.03 -9.48 12.77
CA SER A 193 -9.37 -10.42 11.86
C SER A 193 -9.14 -9.77 10.50
N VAL A 194 -7.96 -9.99 9.92
CA VAL A 194 -7.58 -9.45 8.61
C VAL A 194 -7.34 -10.57 7.62
N ARG A 195 -7.91 -10.41 6.42
CA ARG A 195 -7.61 -11.28 5.26
C ARG A 195 -7.21 -10.45 4.07
N TYR A 196 -6.54 -11.08 3.12
CA TYR A 196 -5.98 -10.40 1.97
C TYR A 196 -6.40 -11.08 0.67
N TYR A 197 -6.50 -10.32 -0.41
CA TYR A 197 -6.50 -10.89 -1.75
C TYR A 197 -5.66 -10.03 -2.69
N LEU A 198 -4.95 -10.70 -3.58
CA LEU A 198 -4.17 -10.03 -4.62
C LEU A 198 -5.13 -9.45 -5.67
N LYS A 199 -4.93 -8.20 -6.08
CA LYS A 199 -5.64 -7.60 -7.22
C LYS A 199 -4.84 -7.79 -8.51
N ASN A 200 -3.57 -7.39 -8.48
CA ASN A 200 -2.65 -7.61 -9.59
C ASN A 200 -1.20 -7.46 -9.10
N LYS A 201 -0.28 -8.08 -9.85
CA LYS A 201 1.15 -8.03 -9.60
C LYS A 201 1.89 -7.86 -10.92
N THR A 202 2.86 -6.96 -10.92
CA THR A 202 3.81 -6.71 -12.01
C THR A 202 5.22 -6.65 -11.42
N GLU A 203 6.24 -6.54 -12.27
CA GLU A 203 7.63 -6.38 -11.82
C GLU A 203 7.87 -5.08 -11.02
N ALA A 204 7.03 -4.06 -11.22
CA ALA A 204 7.21 -2.73 -10.63
C ALA A 204 6.14 -2.36 -9.60
N GLN A 205 5.08 -3.16 -9.46
CA GLN A 205 3.94 -2.82 -8.62
C GLN A 205 3.19 -4.08 -8.15
N VAL A 206 2.76 -4.06 -6.89
CA VAL A 206 1.82 -5.03 -6.32
C VAL A 206 0.62 -4.28 -5.76
N ASN A 207 -0.58 -4.62 -6.24
CA ASN A 207 -1.83 -4.11 -5.71
C ASN A 207 -2.59 -5.26 -5.06
N PHE A 208 -3.01 -5.07 -3.82
CA PHE A 208 -3.80 -6.04 -3.08
C PHE A 208 -4.78 -5.31 -2.16
N VAL A 209 -5.70 -6.07 -1.59
CA VAL A 209 -6.67 -5.53 -0.63
C VAL A 209 -6.48 -6.23 0.69
N MET A 210 -6.49 -5.45 1.77
CA MET A 210 -6.64 -5.92 3.13
C MET A 210 -8.11 -5.75 3.53
N ILE A 211 -8.74 -6.81 4.00
CA ILE A 211 -10.10 -6.83 4.50
C ILE A 211 -10.04 -6.93 6.01
N ALA A 212 -10.56 -5.91 6.68
CA ALA A 212 -10.79 -5.91 8.11
C ALA A 212 -12.21 -6.40 8.38
N TYR A 213 -12.36 -7.40 9.24
CA TYR A 213 -13.66 -7.90 9.70
C TYR A 213 -13.92 -7.36 11.11
N TYR A 214 -15.14 -6.89 11.37
CA TYR A 214 -15.53 -6.39 12.68
C TYR A 214 -17.01 -6.67 12.96
N ASN A 215 -17.35 -6.83 14.24
CA ASN A 215 -18.73 -6.94 14.70
C ASN A 215 -19.03 -5.79 15.67
N PRO A 216 -19.90 -4.83 15.31
CA PRO A 216 -20.19 -3.66 16.15
C PRO A 216 -20.95 -4.01 17.44
N ASN A 217 -21.47 -5.24 17.57
CA ASN A 217 -22.22 -5.69 18.73
C ASN A 217 -21.44 -6.67 19.61
N GLU A 218 -20.24 -7.07 19.21
CA GLU A 218 -19.41 -7.99 19.99
C GLU A 218 -18.98 -7.31 21.29
N THR A 219 -18.78 -8.03 22.38
CA THR A 219 -18.26 -7.42 23.63
C THR A 219 -17.20 -8.33 24.21
N TYR A 220 -16.32 -7.79 25.06
CA TYR A 220 -15.28 -8.58 25.73
C TYR A 220 -15.83 -9.75 26.59
N GLU A 221 -17.13 -9.75 26.89
CA GLU A 221 -17.77 -10.77 27.74
C GLU A 221 -18.48 -11.88 26.94
N GLU A 222 -18.77 -11.66 25.66
CA GLU A 222 -19.48 -12.60 24.78
C GLU A 222 -18.63 -12.90 23.53
N HIS A 223 -17.84 -13.96 23.61
CA HIS A 223 -17.02 -14.49 22.51
C HIS A 223 -17.53 -15.86 22.09
N ASP A 224 -18.58 -15.87 21.27
CA ASP A 224 -18.96 -17.08 20.56
C ASP A 224 -18.11 -17.22 19.27
N GLU A 225 -18.11 -18.44 18.72
CA GLU A 225 -17.29 -18.90 17.60
C GLU A 225 -17.29 -17.92 16.40
N TYR A 226 -16.10 -17.45 15.98
CA TYR A 226 -15.93 -16.49 14.88
C TYR A 226 -16.49 -17.01 13.54
N SER A 227 -17.51 -16.34 13.01
CA SER A 227 -18.04 -16.55 11.66
C SER A 227 -17.80 -15.31 10.79
N TYR A 228 -16.88 -15.41 9.83
CA TYR A 228 -16.60 -14.32 8.88
C TYR A 228 -17.82 -13.89 8.06
N ASP A 229 -18.79 -14.80 7.87
CA ASP A 229 -19.99 -14.54 7.06
C ASP A 229 -20.98 -13.60 7.78
N ASP A 230 -20.90 -13.52 9.10
CA ASP A 230 -21.80 -12.72 9.94
C ASP A 230 -21.19 -11.37 10.38
N MET A 231 -19.90 -11.15 10.09
CA MET A 231 -19.16 -9.93 10.42
C MET A 231 -19.29 -8.85 9.34
N ASN A 232 -19.26 -7.58 9.76
CA ASN A 232 -19.09 -6.48 8.81
C ASN A 232 -17.66 -6.47 8.29
N LYS A 233 -17.46 -5.91 7.09
CA LYS A 233 -16.14 -5.82 6.47
C LYS A 233 -15.83 -4.42 5.95
N VAL A 234 -14.57 -4.04 6.04
CA VAL A 234 -13.99 -2.87 5.37
C VAL A 234 -12.84 -3.32 4.49
N GLU A 235 -12.80 -2.83 3.25
CA GLU A 235 -11.75 -3.16 2.29
C GLU A 235 -10.81 -1.97 2.10
N TYR A 236 -9.52 -2.20 2.32
CA TYR A 236 -8.47 -1.20 2.20
C TYR A 236 -7.55 -1.54 1.02
N GLU A 237 -7.42 -0.62 0.08
CA GLU A 237 -6.49 -0.78 -1.04
C GLU A 237 -5.05 -0.55 -0.60
N MET A 238 -4.22 -1.57 -0.77
CA MET A 238 -2.79 -1.54 -0.49
C MET A 238 -1.99 -1.55 -1.79
N GLN A 239 -0.87 -0.83 -1.78
CA GLN A 239 -0.01 -0.76 -2.95
C GLN A 239 1.46 -0.70 -2.55
N LEU A 240 2.24 -1.64 -3.11
CA LEU A 240 3.69 -1.61 -3.13
C LEU A 240 4.15 -1.20 -4.52
N VAL A 241 5.17 -0.36 -4.60
CA VAL A 241 5.80 0.03 -5.87
C VAL A 241 7.32 -0.09 -5.76
N LYS A 242 7.96 -0.38 -6.87
CA LYS A 242 9.42 -0.43 -6.98
C LYS A 242 9.94 0.97 -7.29
N VAL A 243 10.79 1.52 -6.42
CA VAL A 243 11.46 2.82 -6.58
C VAL A 243 12.94 2.55 -6.81
N GLY A 244 13.37 2.63 -8.07
CA GLY A 244 14.68 2.10 -8.46
C GLY A 244 14.69 0.58 -8.32
N ASP A 245 15.61 0.04 -7.52
CA ASP A 245 15.72 -1.40 -7.27
C ASP A 245 15.03 -1.86 -5.99
N VAL A 246 14.38 -0.97 -5.23
CA VAL A 246 13.85 -1.30 -3.90
C VAL A 246 12.35 -1.09 -3.82
N TRP A 247 11.65 -1.98 -3.12
CA TRP A 247 10.21 -1.88 -2.87
C TRP A 247 9.88 -0.84 -1.80
N ARG A 248 8.76 -0.12 -2.01
CA ARG A 248 8.20 0.88 -1.10
C ARG A 248 6.69 0.76 -1.04
N VAL A 249 6.13 1.13 0.10
CA VAL A 249 4.69 1.26 0.30
C VAL A 249 4.22 2.60 -0.25
N ASN A 250 3.28 2.56 -1.21
CA ASN A 250 2.71 3.76 -1.83
C ASN A 250 1.27 4.04 -1.36
N LYS A 251 0.53 3.00 -1.02
CA LYS A 251 -0.79 3.10 -0.39
C LYS A 251 -0.84 2.13 0.77
N TYR A 252 -1.25 2.64 1.92
CA TYR A 252 -1.38 1.87 3.14
C TYR A 252 -2.50 2.43 4.01
N HIS A 253 -3.12 1.54 4.76
CA HIS A 253 -4.10 1.89 5.78
C HIS A 253 -3.98 0.97 6.98
N SER A 254 -4.27 1.48 8.18
CA SER A 254 -4.35 0.69 9.41
C SER A 254 -5.79 0.21 9.61
N PRO A 255 -6.02 -1.08 9.91
CA PRO A 255 -7.34 -1.55 10.32
C PRO A 255 -7.62 -1.28 11.81
N GLU A 256 -6.58 -1.04 12.63
CA GLU A 256 -6.66 -0.95 14.10
C GLU A 256 -6.87 0.49 14.57
N LEU A 257 -6.20 1.44 13.93
CA LEU A 257 -6.37 2.87 14.17
C LEU A 257 -7.37 3.49 13.20
N GLY A 258 -8.29 2.65 12.72
CA GLY A 258 -9.44 2.98 11.89
C GLY A 258 -10.48 3.67 12.73
#